data_AF-A0A0A5FT97-F1
#
_entry.id   AF-A0A0A5FT97-F1
#
_cell.length_a   1.000
_cell.length_b   1.000
_cell.length_c   1.000
_cell.angle_alpha   90.00
_cell.angle_beta   90.00
_cell.angle_gamma   90.00
#
_symmetry.space_group_name_H-M   'P 1'
#
loop_
_entity.id
_entity.type
_entity.pdbx_description
1 polymer ?
#
loop_
_entity_poly.entity_id
_entity_poly.type
_entity_poly.pdbx_seq_one_letter_code
_entity_poly.pdbx_strand_id
1 'polypeptide(L)'
;MSLEKINTAINYLKKNEYIKEAEDLEIILNQLKKDLNNKEILEKLIQRCHIRWLGDLYIRDFQGGSEWWQLLGEIDDYANNKFKSVND
;
A
#
# COMPACT_ATOMS: atom_id res chain seq x y z
N MET A 1 -11.63 7.07 -0.84
CA MET A 1 -10.57 7.27 -1.86
C MET A 1 -9.29 6.49 -1.58
N SER A 2 -8.60 6.61 -0.44
CA SER A 2 -7.25 6.01 -0.35
C SER A 2 -7.14 4.59 0.23
N LEU A 3 -7.98 4.23 1.22
CA LEU A 3 -8.00 2.86 1.77
C LEU A 3 -8.46 1.82 0.73
N GLU A 4 -9.27 2.26 -0.23
CA GLU A 4 -9.78 1.41 -1.32
C GLU A 4 -8.66 1.01 -2.27
N LYS A 5 -7.70 1.91 -2.56
CA LYS A 5 -6.53 1.61 -3.40
C LYS A 5 -5.58 0.62 -2.74
N ILE A 6 -5.39 0.72 -1.43
CA ILE A 6 -4.63 -0.27 -0.65
C ILE A 6 -5.29 -1.65 -0.78
N ASN A 7 -6.61 -1.71 -0.66
CA ASN A 7 -7.35 -2.97 -0.80
C ASN A 7 -7.25 -3.55 -2.22
N THR A 8 -7.28 -2.69 -3.24
CA THR A 8 -7.01 -3.06 -4.63
C THR A 8 -5.59 -3.63 -4.80
N ALA A 9 -4.57 -3.02 -4.20
CA ALA A 9 -3.19 -3.51 -4.23
C ALA A 9 -3.08 -4.91 -3.60
N ILE A 10 -3.70 -5.11 -2.43
CA ILE A 10 -3.77 -6.41 -1.75
C ILE A 10 -4.40 -7.46 -2.65
N ASN A 11 -5.49 -7.12 -3.34
CA ASN A 11 -6.17 -8.06 -4.23
C ASN A 11 -5.29 -8.46 -5.43
N TYR A 12 -4.55 -7.52 -6.01
CA TYR A 12 -3.57 -7.84 -7.05
C TYR A 12 -2.44 -8.72 -6.53
N LEU A 13 -1.91 -8.46 -5.34
CA LEU A 13 -0.89 -9.30 -4.71
C LEU A 13 -1.40 -10.73 -4.49
N LYS A 14 -2.62 -10.90 -3.97
CA LYS A 14 -3.26 -12.21 -3.78
C LYS A 14 -3.44 -12.97 -5.10
N LYS A 15 -3.92 -12.28 -6.13
CA LYS A 15 -4.07 -12.86 -7.48
C LYS A 15 -2.76 -13.34 -8.09
N ASN A 16 -1.65 -12.68 -7.76
CA ASN A 16 -0.34 -12.96 -8.31
C ASN A 16 0.52 -13.86 -7.42
N GLU A 17 -0.12 -14.56 -6.46
CA GLU A 17 0.53 -15.51 -5.55
C GLU A 17 1.49 -14.86 -4.52
N TYR A 18 1.49 -13.53 -4.43
CA TYR A 18 2.23 -12.74 -3.42
C TYR A 18 1.44 -12.66 -2.11
N ILE A 19 1.09 -13.83 -1.55
CA ILE A 19 0.21 -13.95 -0.38
C ILE A 19 0.82 -13.28 0.86
N LYS A 20 2.14 -13.42 1.07
CA LYS A 20 2.82 -12.84 2.24
C LYS A 20 2.77 -11.31 2.24
N GLU A 21 3.12 -10.69 1.12
CA GLU A 21 3.04 -9.24 0.95
C GLU A 21 1.60 -8.74 1.06
N ALA A 22 0.65 -9.49 0.51
CA ALA A 22 -0.77 -9.18 0.65
C ALA A 22 -1.26 -9.20 2.10
N GLU A 23 -0.89 -10.24 2.87
CA GLU A 23 -1.25 -10.35 4.29
C GLU A 23 -0.61 -9.23 5.13
N ASP A 24 0.66 -8.90 4.88
CA ASP A 24 1.34 -7.82 5.59
C ASP A 24 0.65 -6.47 5.37
N LEU A 25 0.29 -6.15 4.11
CA LEU A 25 -0.51 -4.95 3.80
C LEU A 25 -1.90 -5.00 4.42
N GLU A 26 -2.55 -6.16 4.46
CA GLU A 26 -3.90 -6.31 5.00
C GLU A 26 -3.93 -6.08 6.53
N ILE A 27 -2.91 -6.55 7.25
CA ILE A 27 -2.73 -6.27 8.68
C ILE A 27 -2.56 -4.78 8.90
N ILE A 28 -1.67 -4.13 8.15
CA ILE A 28 -1.43 -2.68 8.24
C ILE A 28 -2.74 -1.93 7.97
N LEU A 29 -3.44 -2.27 6.89
CA LEU A 29 -4.72 -1.65 6.51
C LEU A 29 -5.76 -1.80 7.62
N ASN A 30 -5.87 -2.99 8.22
CA ASN A 30 -6.85 -3.25 9.28
C ASN A 30 -6.54 -2.48 10.56
N GLN A 31 -5.25 -2.33 10.91
CA GLN A 31 -4.88 -1.47 12.02
C GLN A 31 -5.11 0.01 11.72
N LEU A 32 -4.84 0.46 10.49
CA LEU A 32 -5.09 1.84 10.05
C LEU A 32 -6.59 2.17 10.02
N LYS A 33 -7.46 1.20 9.74
CA LYS A 33 -8.92 1.35 9.89
C LYS A 33 -9.36 1.52 11.36
N LYS A 34 -8.66 0.89 12.30
CA LYS A 34 -8.94 1.06 13.74
C LYS A 34 -8.44 2.40 14.25
N ASP A 35 -7.24 2.80 13.83
CA ASP A 35 -6.62 4.06 14.22
C ASP A 35 -5.99 4.75 13.00
N LEU A 36 -6.79 5.63 12.38
CA LEU A 36 -6.47 6.31 11.12
C LEU A 36 -5.33 7.33 11.26
N ASN A 37 -4.93 7.66 12.49
CA ASN A 37 -3.89 8.64 12.79
C ASN A 37 -2.66 7.98 13.45
N ASN A 38 -2.57 6.64 13.42
CA ASN A 38 -1.44 5.95 14.00
C ASN A 38 -0.20 6.14 13.12
N LYS A 39 0.71 7.02 13.56
CA LYS A 39 1.94 7.38 12.86
C LYS A 39 2.81 6.17 12.54
N GLU A 40 2.95 5.24 13.48
CA GLU A 40 3.77 4.04 13.32
C GLU A 40 3.26 3.15 12.18
N ILE A 41 1.94 3.12 12.00
CA ILE A 41 1.27 2.30 10.98
C ILE A 41 1.31 2.98 9.62
N LEU A 42 1.15 4.31 9.61
CA LEU A 42 1.36 5.12 8.40
C LEU A 42 2.80 4.99 7.89
N GLU A 43 3.80 5.04 8.78
CA GLU A 43 5.20 4.86 8.40
C GLU A 43 5.48 3.45 7.85
N LYS A 44 4.93 2.41 8.50
CA LYS A 44 5.00 1.03 7.98
C LYS A 44 4.34 0.90 6.61
N LEU A 45 3.18 1.54 6.40
CA LEU A 45 2.50 1.55 5.11
C LEU A 45 3.38 2.19 4.03
N ILE A 46 3.98 3.36 4.30
CA ILE A 46 4.90 4.04 3.38
C ILE A 46 6.07 3.11 3.02
N GLN A 47 6.72 2.50 4.00
CA GLN A 47 7.87 1.61 3.74
C GLN A 47 7.49 0.36 2.95
N ARG A 48 6.32 -0.24 3.23
CA ARG A 48 5.84 -1.44 2.55
C ARG A 48 5.30 -1.17 1.16
N CYS A 49 4.62 -0.05 0.94
CA CYS A 49 4.12 0.36 -0.37
C CYS A 49 5.18 1.02 -1.26
N HIS A 50 6.39 1.24 -0.75
CA HIS A 50 7.47 1.80 -1.53
C HIS A 50 7.84 0.91 -2.72
N ILE A 51 8.17 1.54 -3.87
CA ILE A 51 8.56 0.86 -5.12
C ILE A 51 9.74 -0.11 -4.93
N ARG A 52 10.56 0.10 -3.89
CA ARG A 52 11.70 -0.77 -3.55
C ARG A 52 11.30 -2.12 -2.95
N TRP A 53 10.09 -2.22 -2.38
CA TRP A 53 9.54 -3.43 -1.78
C TRP A 53 8.55 -4.11 -2.72
N LEU A 54 7.56 -3.36 -3.20
CA LEU A 54 6.50 -3.90 -4.05
C LEU A 54 6.71 -3.63 -5.54
N GLY A 55 7.53 -2.65 -5.92
CA GLY A 55 7.68 -2.24 -7.32
C GLY A 55 8.46 -3.22 -8.20
N ASP A 56 9.22 -4.14 -7.61
CA ASP A 56 9.90 -5.22 -8.34
C ASP A 56 8.96 -6.41 -8.64
N LEU A 57 7.76 -6.42 -8.04
CA LEU A 57 6.81 -7.51 -8.24
C LEU A 57 6.19 -7.47 -9.63
N TYR A 58 6.20 -8.64 -10.29
CA TYR A 58 5.56 -8.81 -11.57
C TYR A 58 4.08 -9.12 -11.39
N ILE A 59 3.23 -8.10 -11.57
CA ILE A 59 1.78 -8.23 -11.51
C ILE A 59 1.25 -8.55 -12.91
N ARG A 60 0.86 -9.81 -13.14
CA ARG A 60 0.37 -10.36 -14.42
C ARG A 60 -0.90 -9.66 -14.92
N ASP A 61 -1.71 -9.07 -14.03
CA ASP A 61 -2.91 -8.31 -14.38
C ASP A 61 -2.58 -6.98 -15.08
N PHE A 62 -1.36 -6.44 -14.91
CA PHE A 62 -0.94 -5.20 -15.56
C PHE A 62 -0.07 -5.52 -16.77
N GLN A 63 -0.49 -5.04 -17.95
CA GLN A 63 0.27 -5.24 -19.20
C GLN A 63 1.57 -4.41 -19.24
N GLY A 64 1.78 -3.52 -18.27
CA GLY A 64 3.05 -2.87 -18.00
C GLY A 64 3.21 -2.51 -16.52
N GLY A 65 4.42 -2.59 -15.99
CA GLY A 65 4.73 -2.24 -14.58
C GLY A 65 4.35 -0.81 -14.18
N SER A 66 4.07 0.06 -15.15
CA SER A 66 3.68 1.46 -14.94
C SER A 66 2.37 1.63 -14.17
N GLU A 67 1.36 0.78 -14.40
CA GLU A 67 0.07 0.87 -13.71
C GLU A 67 0.19 0.44 -12.24
N TRP A 68 1.00 -0.59 -11.99
CA TRP A 68 1.34 -1.02 -10.64
C TRP A 68 2.10 0.06 -9.87
N TRP A 69 3.09 0.68 -10.51
CA TRP A 69 3.85 1.77 -9.90
C TRP A 69 3.01 3.01 -9.65
N GLN A 70 2.05 3.33 -10.52
CA GLN A 70 1.08 4.40 -10.26
C GLN A 70 0.24 4.08 -9.02
N LEU A 71 -0.30 2.86 -8.92
CA LEU A 71 -1.09 2.44 -7.77
C LEU A 71 -0.31 2.58 -6.46
N LEU A 72 0.95 2.10 -6.45
CA LEU A 72 1.85 2.23 -5.30
C LEU A 72 2.14 3.70 -4.96
N GLY A 73 2.41 4.53 -5.96
CA GLY A 73 2.67 5.96 -5.78
C GLY A 73 1.49 6.71 -5.16
N GLU A 74 0.26 6.38 -5.54
CA GLU A 74 -0.92 6.99 -4.95
C GLU A 74 -1.16 6.56 -3.49
N ILE A 75 -0.82 5.32 -3.15
CA ILE A 75 -0.88 4.83 -1.77
C ILE A 75 0.18 5.52 -0.92
N ASP A 76 1.40 5.64 -1.44
CA ASP A 76 2.52 6.33 -0.79
C ASP A 76 2.21 7.81 -0.55
N ASP A 77 1.69 8.51 -1.56
CA ASP A 77 1.31 9.92 -1.45
C ASP A 77 0.21 10.13 -0.39
N TYR A 78 -0.81 9.26 -0.38
CA TYR A 78 -1.82 9.31 0.66
C TYR A 78 -1.23 9.11 2.06
N ALA A 79 -0.41 8.08 2.24
CA ALA A 79 0.16 7.74 3.53
C ALA A 79 1.09 8.87 4.02
N ASN A 80 1.88 9.48 3.13
CA ASN A 80 2.72 10.64 3.41
C ASN A 80 1.91 11.88 3.78
N ASN A 81 0.83 12.18 3.03
CA ASN A 81 -0.05 13.31 3.34
C ASN A 81 -0.72 13.13 4.70
N LYS A 82 -1.19 11.92 5.00
CA LYS A 82 -1.74 11.60 6.32
C LYS A 82 -0.69 11.71 7.41
N PHE A 83 0.50 11.15 7.21
CA PHE A 83 1.58 11.22 8.18
C PHE A 83 1.96 12.67 8.51
N LYS A 84 2.11 13.52 7.49
CA LYS A 84 2.34 14.97 7.67
C LYS A 84 1.22 15.65 8.45
N SER A 85 -0.04 15.37 8.12
CA SER A 85 -1.21 15.96 8.80
C SER A 85 -1.35 15.56 10.27
N VAL A 86 -0.76 14.46 10.73
CA VAL A 86 -0.75 14.08 12.16
C VAL A 86 0.48 14.65 12.88
N ASN A 87 1.44 15.21 12.13
CA ASN A 87 2.68 15.76 12.68
C ASN A 87 2.70 17.30 12.77
N ASP A 88 1.68 17.95 12.21
CA ASP A 88 1.34 19.37 12.36
C ASP A 88 0.35 19.56 13.51
#